data_AF-A0A925JVB2-F1
#
_entry.id   AF-A0A925JVB2-F1
#
_cell.length_a   1.000
_cell.length_b   1.000
_cell.length_c   1.000
_cell.angle_alpha   90.00
_cell.angle_beta   90.00
_cell.angle_gamma   90.00
#
_symmetry.space_group_name_H-M   'P 1'
#
loop_
_entity.id
_entity.type
_entity.pdbx_description
1 polymer ?
#
loop_
_entity_poly.entity_id
_entity_poly.type
_entity_poly.pdbx_seq_one_letter_code
_entity_poly.pdbx_strand_id
1 'polypeptide(L)'
;MSERATEKGHEENGAQGFYVYCVGERAALASLFDADVPGAIEDERGLELIEAGGLAAVVSRVPLADYSEEALAPRLADAAWM
;
A
#
# COMPACT_ATOMS: atom_id res chain seq x y z
N MET A 1 21.64 -30.01 -2.09
CA MET A 1 22.03 -28.75 -2.77
C MET A 1 20.74 -28.20 -3.34
N SER A 2 20.08 -27.35 -2.56
CA SER A 2 19.90 -25.90 -2.83
C SER A 2 18.53 -25.73 -3.49
N GLU A 3 17.63 -24.86 -3.06
CA GLU A 3 17.79 -23.64 -2.29
C GLU A 3 16.43 -23.33 -1.62
N ARG A 4 16.46 -22.86 -0.37
CA ARG A 4 15.26 -22.39 0.33
C ARG A 4 14.87 -21.03 -0.27
N ALA A 5 13.73 -20.97 -0.95
CA ALA A 5 12.96 -19.72 -1.01
C ALA A 5 12.03 -19.74 0.21
N THR A 6 12.43 -19.04 1.27
CA THR A 6 11.55 -18.78 2.41
C THR A 6 10.54 -17.74 1.94
N GLU A 7 9.37 -18.21 1.50
CA GLU A 7 8.12 -17.44 1.48
C GLU A 7 7.83 -17.03 2.92
N LYS A 8 8.31 -15.85 3.30
CA LYS A 8 8.09 -15.27 4.61
C LYS A 8 6.78 -14.49 4.51
N GLY A 9 5.67 -15.22 4.47
CA GLY A 9 4.35 -14.62 4.72
C GLY A 9 4.44 -13.87 6.04
N HIS A 10 4.43 -12.54 5.97
CA HIS A 10 4.46 -11.67 7.13
C HIS A 10 3.16 -11.94 7.90
N GLU A 11 3.27 -12.62 9.04
CA GLU A 11 2.14 -13.04 9.88
C GLU A 11 1.15 -11.88 10.08
N GLU A 12 -0.06 -12.06 9.57
CA GLU A 12 -1.16 -11.09 9.53
C GLU A 12 -1.84 -10.87 10.90
N ASN A 13 -1.05 -10.70 11.97
CA ASN A 13 -1.55 -10.47 13.34
C ASN A 13 -1.19 -9.08 13.90
N GLY A 14 -0.51 -8.23 13.11
CA GLY A 14 -0.18 -6.85 13.47
C GLY A 14 -1.23 -5.85 13.01
N ALA A 15 -1.32 -4.70 13.70
CA ALA A 15 -2.22 -3.61 13.33
C ALA A 15 -1.94 -3.13 11.88
N GLN A 16 -2.99 -3.04 11.06
CA GLN A 16 -2.92 -2.64 9.65
C GLN A 16 -3.45 -1.22 9.45
N GLY A 17 -2.94 -0.54 8.43
CA GLY A 17 -3.41 0.77 7.96
C GLY A 17 -3.59 0.78 6.45
N PHE A 18 -4.02 1.93 5.93
CA PHE A 18 -4.13 2.19 4.49
C PHE A 18 -3.06 3.18 4.06
N TYR A 19 -2.25 2.78 3.08
CA TYR A 19 -1.41 3.70 2.32
C TYR A 19 -2.24 4.27 1.17
N VAL A 20 -2.34 5.59 1.09
CA VAL A 20 -3.20 6.28 0.09
C VAL A 20 -2.34 6.80 -1.05
N TYR A 21 -2.59 6.33 -2.27
CA TYR A 21 -1.87 6.79 -3.47
C TYR A 21 -2.51 8.04 -4.07
N CYS A 22 -3.83 8.07 -4.17
CA CYS A 22 -4.58 9.22 -4.66
C CYS A 22 -6.03 9.23 -4.18
N VAL A 23 -6.63 10.42 -4.18
CA VAL A 23 -8.06 10.65 -3.93
C VAL A 23 -8.63 11.43 -5.10
N GLY A 24 -9.83 11.06 -5.56
CA GLY A 24 -10.49 11.70 -6.69
C GLY A 24 -11.95 11.32 -6.82
N GLU A 25 -12.62 11.84 -7.84
CA GLU A 25 -13.98 11.39 -8.17
C GLU A 25 -13.96 9.93 -8.63
N ARG A 26 -14.96 9.14 -8.20
CA ARG A 26 -15.07 7.72 -8.55
C ARG A 26 -14.97 7.48 -10.07
N ALA A 27 -15.69 8.29 -10.85
CA ALA A 27 -15.71 8.14 -12.31
C ALA A 27 -14.34 8.41 -12.95
N ALA A 28 -13.57 9.33 -12.37
CA ALA A 28 -12.22 9.65 -12.84
C ALA A 28 -11.21 8.54 -12.47
N LEU A 29 -11.41 7.86 -11.34
CA LEU A 29 -10.51 6.80 -10.86
C LEU A 29 -10.86 5.41 -11.40
N ALA A 30 -12.06 5.20 -11.95
CA ALA A 30 -12.48 3.90 -12.47
C ALA A 30 -11.51 3.34 -13.53
N SER A 31 -10.96 4.20 -14.40
CA SER A 31 -10.04 3.81 -15.47
C SER A 31 -8.69 3.28 -14.97
N LEU A 32 -8.29 3.58 -13.72
CA LEU A 32 -7.04 3.08 -13.14
C LEU A 32 -7.09 1.58 -12.84
N PHE A 33 -8.29 1.00 -12.69
CA PHE A 33 -8.45 -0.43 -12.41
C PHE A 33 -8.52 -1.29 -13.67
N ASP A 34 -8.77 -0.68 -14.83
CA ASP A 34 -8.68 -1.32 -16.14
C ASP A 34 -7.31 -1.08 -16.82
N ALA A 35 -6.49 -0.21 -16.23
CA ALA A 35 -5.15 0.11 -16.72
C ALA A 35 -4.07 -0.75 -16.05
N ASP A 36 -2.97 -0.95 -16.77
CA ASP A 36 -1.74 -1.50 -16.19
C ASP A 36 -1.11 -0.42 -15.31
N VAL A 37 -1.46 -0.42 -14.02
CA VAL A 37 -0.92 0.50 -13.03
C VAL A 37 0.22 -0.16 -12.25
N PRO A 38 1.19 0.63 -11.75
CA PRO A 38 2.19 0.11 -10.84
C PRO A 38 1.53 -0.63 -9.67
N GLY A 39 2.16 -1.74 -9.25
CA GLY A 39 1.74 -2.48 -8.07
C GLY A 39 1.78 -1.61 -6.80
N ALA A 40 1.15 -2.11 -5.74
CA ALA A 40 1.27 -1.46 -4.44
C ALA A 40 2.71 -1.48 -3.94
N ILE A 41 3.02 -0.57 -3.02
CA ILE A 41 4.31 -0.45 -2.33
C ILE A 41 4.73 -1.74 -1.62
N GLU A 42 3.75 -2.54 -1.20
CA GLU A 42 3.96 -3.92 -0.75
C GLU A 42 3.43 -4.84 -1.87
N ASP A 43 4.34 -5.45 -2.65
CA ASP A 43 4.00 -6.23 -3.87
C ASP A 43 2.96 -7.35 -3.63
N GLU A 44 2.88 -7.88 -2.40
CA GLU A 44 1.92 -8.94 -2.03
C GLU A 44 0.51 -8.40 -1.71
N ARG A 45 0.33 -7.06 -1.63
CA ARG A 45 -0.93 -6.40 -1.28
C ARG A 45 -1.51 -5.75 -2.54
N GLY A 46 -2.67 -6.20 -3.00
CA GLY A 46 -3.36 -5.56 -4.13
C GLY A 46 -3.81 -4.13 -3.83
N LEU A 47 -4.07 -3.35 -4.89
CA LEU A 47 -4.73 -2.05 -4.76
C LEU A 47 -6.24 -2.24 -4.48
N GLU A 48 -6.77 -1.43 -3.58
CA GLU A 48 -8.18 -1.38 -3.18
C GLU A 48 -8.76 0.02 -3.46
N LEU A 49 -10.07 0.09 -3.73
CA LEU A 49 -10.81 1.35 -3.85
C LEU A 49 -11.71 1.52 -2.63
N ILE A 50 -11.54 2.63 -1.89
CA ILE A 50 -12.43 3.01 -0.80
C ILE A 50 -13.25 4.22 -1.20
N GLU A 51 -14.57 4.15 -1.04
CA GLU A 51 -15.50 5.22 -1.43
C GLU A 51 -16.15 5.88 -0.22
N ALA A 52 -16.13 7.22 -0.21
CA ALA A 52 -16.75 8.01 0.85
C ALA A 52 -17.18 9.38 0.32
N GLY A 53 -18.44 9.76 0.55
CA GLY A 53 -18.91 11.12 0.26
C GLY A 53 -18.81 11.56 -1.20
N GLY A 54 -18.91 10.63 -2.17
CA GLY A 54 -18.78 10.91 -3.60
C GLY A 54 -17.34 10.94 -4.13
N LEU A 55 -16.35 10.77 -3.25
CA LEU A 55 -14.96 10.57 -3.60
C LEU A 55 -14.57 9.11 -3.47
N ALA A 56 -13.47 8.75 -4.13
CA ALA A 56 -12.82 7.46 -4.01
C ALA A 56 -11.32 7.65 -3.74
N ALA A 57 -10.74 6.72 -2.99
CA ALA A 57 -9.31 6.65 -2.70
C ALA A 57 -8.74 5.32 -3.19
N VAL A 58 -7.63 5.38 -3.92
CA VAL A 58 -6.84 4.19 -4.29
C VAL A 58 -5.85 3.94 -3.16
N VAL A 59 -5.93 2.75 -2.56
CA VAL A 59 -5.17 2.41 -1.35
C VAL A 59 -4.55 1.02 -1.44
N SER A 60 -3.58 0.74 -0.57
CA SER A 60 -3.15 -0.63 -0.26
C SER A 60 -3.02 -0.80 1.24
N ARG A 61 -3.21 -2.03 1.73
CA ARG A 61 -2.97 -2.34 3.14
C ARG A 61 -1.48 -2.36 3.44
N VAL A 62 -1.11 -1.79 4.58
CA VAL A 62 0.28 -1.75 5.04
C VAL A 62 0.35 -2.03 6.55
N PRO A 63 1.43 -2.67 7.04
CA PRO A 63 1.63 -2.87 8.47
C PRO A 63 1.95 -1.55 9.17
N LEU A 64 1.19 -1.20 10.22
CA LEU A 64 1.45 0.04 10.99
C LEU A 64 2.77 0.00 11.75
N ALA A 65 3.34 -1.18 11.98
CA ALA A 65 4.69 -1.31 12.53
C ALA A 65 5.75 -0.60 11.66
N ASP A 66 5.48 -0.48 10.35
CA ASP A 66 6.38 0.10 9.36
C ASP A 66 5.91 1.44 8.81
N TYR A 67 4.59 1.64 8.75
CA TYR A 67 3.96 2.78 8.08
C TYR A 67 3.21 3.71 9.04
N SER A 68 3.37 3.57 10.36
CA SER A 68 2.89 4.59 11.31
C SER A 68 3.68 5.89 11.18
N GLU A 69 3.12 6.99 11.68
CA GLU A 69 3.79 8.30 11.72
C GLU A 69 5.15 8.21 12.43
N GLU A 70 5.19 7.51 13.56
CA GLU A 70 6.39 7.32 14.37
C GLU A 70 7.45 6.49 13.64
N ALA A 71 7.04 5.48 12.86
CA ALA A 71 7.94 4.65 12.07
C ALA A 71 8.42 5.34 10.78
N LEU A 72 7.56 6.14 10.14
CA LEU A 72 7.86 6.84 8.89
C LEU A 72 8.77 8.04 9.08
N ALA A 73 8.65 8.79 10.18
CA ALA A 73 9.44 9.99 10.43
C ALA A 73 10.96 9.80 10.25
N PRO A 74 11.62 8.78 10.84
CA PRO A 74 13.04 8.55 10.59
C PRO A 74 13.36 8.04 9.18
N ARG A 75 12.41 7.35 8.53
CA ARG A 75 12.59 6.76 7.20
C ARG A 75 12.50 7.82 6.09
N LEU A 76 11.59 8.78 6.21
CA LEU A 76 11.48 9.92 5.29
C LEU A 76 12.70 10.85 5.35
N ALA A 77 13.48 10.80 6.44
CA ALA A 77 14.75 11.51 6.55
C ALA A 77 15.92 10.74 5.87
N ASP A 78 15.71 9.48 5.51
CA ASP A 78 16.68 8.66 4.79
C ASP A 78 16.45 8.79 3.28
N ALA A 79 17.46 9.30 2.57
CA ALA A 79 17.40 9.46 1.12
C ALA A 79 17.31 8.11 0.37
N ALA A 80 17.65 6.98 1.00
CA ALA A 80 17.46 5.66 0.41
C ALA A 80 15.98 5.23 0.32
N TRP A 81 15.08 5.97 0.99
CA TRP A 81 13.62 5.76 0.96
C TRP A 81 12.88 6.71 0.00
N MET A 82 13.55 7.69 -0.61
CA MET A 82 12.99 8.63 -1.60
C MET A 82 13.45 8.32 -3.02
#